data_AF-A0A5C1AHF5-F1
#
_entry.id   AF-A0A5C1AHF5-F1
#
_cell.length_a   1.000
_cell.length_b   1.000
_cell.length_c   1.000
_cell.angle_alpha   90.00
_cell.angle_beta   90.00
_cell.angle_gamma   90.00
#
_symmetry.space_group_name_H-M   'P 1'
#
loop_
_entity.id
_entity.type
_entity.pdbx_description
1 polymer ?
#
loop_
_entity_poly.entity_id
_entity_poly.type
_entity_poly.pdbx_seq_one_letter_code
_entity_poly.pdbx_strand_id
1 'polypeptide(L)'
;MTDRAALLAAITAAPEEDDLPRLVFADWLEEHGDPEWAFAVRVMCAAPHEFDADVQVERMDVGRPSKDVAVALAWLETHAPYHLSMLLGGRRCEQMPGEWLWLTSCPELGLTVEWRRGFIARVRGPLEVARGHLPAMLAAQPVRRAEATDRRPHDRFPDVATAITNRRFAWYQRRIGGLTPPLAVLPDSVYDHLPDGKAAFAKPEWAVDALSAALLGEARDAVEG
;
A
#
# COMPACT_ATOMS: atom_id res chain seq x y z
N MET A 1 21.35 11.15 4.60
CA MET A 1 20.12 11.10 3.79
C MET A 1 20.45 11.63 2.41
N THR A 2 20.00 10.96 1.34
CA THR A 2 20.15 11.45 -0.04
C THR A 2 19.01 12.43 -0.38
N ASP A 3 19.18 13.27 -1.39
CA ASP A 3 18.13 14.20 -1.85
C ASP A 3 16.84 13.45 -2.21
N ARG A 4 16.97 12.32 -2.91
CA ARG A 4 15.85 11.41 -3.21
C ARG A 4 15.09 10.98 -1.96
N ALA A 5 15.79 10.58 -0.90
CA ALA A 5 15.16 10.14 0.35
C ALA A 5 14.42 11.29 1.06
N ALA A 6 14.98 12.50 1.04
CA ALA A 6 14.34 13.68 1.62
C ALA A 6 13.04 14.05 0.86
N LEU A 7 13.05 13.96 -0.47
CA LEU A 7 11.85 14.19 -1.28
C LEU A 7 10.76 13.14 -1.06
N LEU A 8 11.13 11.85 -0.96
CA LEU A 8 10.17 10.78 -0.62
C LEU A 8 9.57 10.94 0.78
N ALA A 9 10.38 11.39 1.75
CA ALA A 9 9.90 11.73 3.09
C ALA A 9 8.89 12.89 3.04
N ALA A 10 9.16 13.92 2.22
CA ALA A 10 8.22 15.03 2.01
C ALA A 10 6.89 14.58 1.40
N ILE A 11 6.91 13.70 0.39
CA ILE A 11 5.68 13.11 -0.18
C ILE A 11 4.91 12.29 0.85
N THR A 12 5.63 11.57 1.72
CA THR A 12 5.01 10.77 2.79
C THR A 12 4.33 11.64 3.84
N ALA A 13 4.96 12.77 4.21
CA ALA A 13 4.46 13.69 5.21
C ALA A 13 3.32 14.59 4.72
N ALA A 14 3.26 14.88 3.42
CA ALA A 14 2.22 15.73 2.85
C ALA A 14 0.85 15.03 2.77
N PRO A 15 -0.27 15.77 2.86
CA PRO A 15 -1.60 15.26 2.55
C PRO A 15 -1.70 14.61 1.15
N GLU A 16 -2.74 13.82 0.91
CA GLU A 16 -2.93 13.18 -0.41
C GLU A 16 -3.33 14.17 -1.51
N GLU A 17 -4.00 15.24 -1.12
CA GLU A 17 -4.48 16.32 -1.97
C GLU A 17 -3.38 17.32 -2.34
N ASP A 18 -2.25 17.32 -1.61
CA ASP A 18 -1.11 18.17 -1.90
C ASP A 18 -0.12 17.48 -2.85
N ASP A 19 -0.19 17.88 -4.11
CA ASP A 19 0.67 17.35 -5.17
C ASP A 19 2.03 18.04 -5.27
N LEU A 20 2.24 19.17 -4.58
CA LEU A 20 3.49 19.94 -4.70
C LEU A 20 4.76 19.08 -4.48
N PRO A 21 4.90 18.29 -3.40
CA PRO A 21 6.09 17.47 -3.21
C PRO A 21 6.25 16.38 -4.27
N ARG A 22 5.15 15.90 -4.86
CA ARG A 22 5.20 14.90 -5.95
C ARG A 22 5.70 15.54 -7.25
N LEU A 23 5.27 16.77 -7.54
CA LEU A 23 5.74 17.53 -8.70
C LEU A 23 7.21 17.92 -8.56
N VAL A 24 7.66 18.32 -7.37
CA VAL A 24 9.09 18.56 -7.10
C VAL A 24 9.91 17.28 -7.28
N PHE A 25 9.39 16.13 -6.84
CA PHE A 25 10.05 14.84 -7.12
C PHE A 25 10.05 14.49 -8.61
N ALA A 26 9.02 14.85 -9.37
CA ALA A 26 9.00 14.66 -10.82
C ALA A 26 10.09 15.49 -11.51
N ASP A 27 10.29 16.75 -11.09
CA ASP A 27 11.40 17.56 -11.61
C ASP A 27 12.75 16.91 -11.29
N TRP A 28 12.91 16.41 -10.06
CA TRP A 28 14.10 15.65 -9.68
C TRP A 28 14.32 14.39 -10.53
N LEU A 29 13.27 13.59 -10.79
CA LEU A 29 13.34 12.40 -11.65
C LEU A 29 13.81 12.74 -13.06
N GLU A 30 13.27 13.81 -13.66
CA GLU A 30 13.63 14.26 -15.00
C GLU A 30 15.10 14.68 -15.09
N GLU A 31 15.60 15.40 -14.08
CA GLU A 31 17.01 15.78 -13.97
C GLU A 31 17.95 14.58 -13.75
N HIS A 32 17.43 13.48 -13.19
CA HIS A 32 18.22 12.30 -12.80
C HIS A 32 18.06 11.10 -13.75
N GLY A 33 17.46 11.31 -14.93
CA GLY A 33 17.43 10.31 -16.00
C GLY A 33 16.20 9.41 -16.03
N ASP A 34 15.15 9.73 -15.27
CA ASP A 34 13.87 9.02 -15.25
C ASP A 34 12.70 9.90 -15.78
N PRO A 35 12.80 10.49 -17.00
CA PRO A 35 11.79 11.42 -17.52
C PRO A 35 10.42 10.78 -17.76
N GLU A 36 10.37 9.47 -18.04
CA GLU A 36 9.13 8.73 -18.25
C GLU A 36 8.34 8.59 -16.94
N TRP A 37 9.04 8.33 -15.83
CA TRP A 37 8.42 8.31 -14.51
C TRP A 37 8.00 9.71 -14.07
N ALA A 38 8.85 10.73 -14.31
CA ALA A 38 8.49 12.13 -14.06
C ALA A 38 7.19 12.53 -14.78
N PHE A 39 7.08 12.18 -16.07
CA PHE A 39 5.88 12.42 -16.85
C PHE A 39 4.65 11.72 -16.26
N ALA A 40 4.76 10.43 -15.91
CA ALA A 40 3.67 9.68 -15.30
C ALA A 40 3.19 10.32 -13.99
N VAL A 41 4.11 10.75 -13.12
CA VAL A 41 3.76 11.46 -11.87
C VAL A 41 2.97 12.73 -12.18
N ARG A 42 3.44 13.58 -13.09
CA ARG A 42 2.76 14.85 -13.45
C ARG A 42 1.34 14.61 -13.98
N VAL A 43 1.18 13.67 -14.91
CA VAL A 43 -0.13 13.35 -15.50
C VAL A 43 -1.09 12.80 -14.45
N MET A 44 -0.64 11.85 -13.63
CA MET A 44 -1.48 11.24 -12.59
C MET A 44 -1.82 12.23 -11.47
N CYS A 45 -0.99 13.24 -11.21
CA CYS A 45 -1.33 14.34 -10.31
C CYS A 45 -2.34 15.32 -10.92
N ALA A 46 -2.22 15.61 -12.23
CA ALA A 46 -3.12 16.52 -12.93
C ALA A 46 -4.52 15.94 -13.17
N ALA A 47 -4.62 14.61 -13.29
CA ALA A 47 -5.87 13.91 -13.59
C ALA A 47 -6.08 12.70 -12.66
N PRO A 48 -6.12 12.87 -11.33
CA PRO A 48 -6.13 11.75 -10.39
C PRO A 48 -7.33 10.82 -10.58
N HIS A 49 -8.49 11.38 -10.91
CA HIS A 49 -9.73 10.63 -11.15
C HIS A 49 -9.64 9.67 -12.35
N GLU A 50 -8.76 9.94 -13.31
CA GLU A 50 -8.52 9.04 -14.45
C GLU A 50 -7.86 7.73 -14.05
N PHE A 51 -7.30 7.67 -12.83
CA PHE A 51 -6.54 6.55 -12.30
C PHE A 51 -7.15 5.99 -10.99
N ASP A 52 -8.35 6.44 -10.61
CA ASP A 52 -9.07 5.91 -9.46
C ASP A 52 -9.87 4.66 -9.83
N ALA A 53 -9.83 3.67 -8.95
CA ALA A 53 -10.40 2.35 -9.22
C ALA A 53 -11.91 2.35 -9.47
N ASP A 54 -12.61 3.29 -8.84
CA ASP A 54 -14.06 3.41 -8.92
C ASP A 54 -14.54 4.09 -10.21
N VAL A 55 -13.64 4.80 -10.94
CA VAL A 55 -14.01 5.64 -12.10
C VAL A 55 -13.95 4.88 -13.43
N GLN A 56 -13.08 3.87 -13.57
CA GLN A 56 -12.97 3.15 -14.86
C GLN A 56 -14.13 2.17 -15.13
N VAL A 57 -14.91 1.75 -14.11
CA VAL A 57 -16.08 0.87 -14.30
C VAL A 57 -17.17 1.55 -15.15
N GLU A 58 -17.25 2.88 -15.14
CA GLU A 58 -18.21 3.65 -15.95
C GLU A 58 -17.72 3.94 -17.38
N ARG A 59 -16.49 3.56 -17.72
CA ARG A 59 -15.79 4.05 -18.91
C ARG A 59 -16.07 3.27 -20.19
N MET A 60 -16.95 2.26 -20.14
CA MET A 60 -17.40 1.56 -21.34
C MET A 60 -18.23 2.45 -22.29
N ASP A 61 -18.60 3.68 -21.90
CA ASP A 61 -19.41 4.59 -22.75
C ASP A 61 -18.92 6.06 -22.84
N VAL A 62 -17.75 6.43 -22.29
CA VAL A 62 -17.32 7.85 -22.20
C VAL A 62 -15.89 8.07 -22.71
N GLY A 63 -15.77 8.47 -23.98
CA GLY A 63 -14.62 9.21 -24.54
C GLY A 63 -13.23 8.54 -24.54
N ARG A 64 -12.48 8.70 -25.65
CA ARG A 64 -11.06 8.29 -25.69
C ARG A 64 -10.27 9.10 -24.64
N PRO A 65 -9.37 8.49 -23.84
CA PRO A 65 -8.51 9.24 -22.92
C PRO A 65 -7.69 10.28 -23.66
N SER A 66 -7.30 11.36 -22.96
CA SER A 66 -6.34 12.32 -23.51
C SER A 66 -5.03 11.62 -23.87
N LYS A 67 -4.25 12.21 -24.78
CA LYS A 67 -2.96 11.64 -25.19
C LYS A 67 -2.03 11.43 -23.99
N ASP A 68 -1.99 12.38 -23.07
CA ASP A 68 -1.09 12.34 -21.92
C ASP A 68 -1.52 11.25 -20.92
N VAL A 69 -2.83 11.10 -20.69
CA VAL A 69 -3.38 10.00 -19.88
C VAL A 69 -3.05 8.65 -20.53
N ALA A 70 -3.20 8.52 -21.85
CA ALA A 70 -2.85 7.29 -22.56
C ALA A 70 -1.36 6.92 -22.42
N VAL A 71 -0.46 7.92 -22.41
CA VAL A 71 0.97 7.69 -22.18
C VAL A 71 1.24 7.27 -20.73
N ALA A 72 0.58 7.89 -19.75
CA ALA A 72 0.71 7.47 -18.34
C ALA A 72 0.16 6.06 -18.09
N LEU A 73 -0.94 5.68 -18.75
CA LEU A 73 -1.46 4.31 -18.70
C LEU A 73 -0.48 3.31 -19.34
N ALA A 74 0.13 3.66 -20.47
CA ALA A 74 1.17 2.82 -21.09
C ALA A 74 2.40 2.67 -20.17
N TRP A 75 2.75 3.70 -19.41
CA TRP A 75 3.80 3.62 -18.38
C TRP A 75 3.42 2.62 -17.27
N LEU A 76 2.18 2.63 -16.77
CA LEU A 76 1.70 1.64 -15.80
C LEU A 76 1.75 0.21 -16.34
N GLU A 77 1.47 0.01 -17.63
CA GLU A 77 1.54 -1.31 -18.27
C GLU A 77 2.98 -1.85 -18.37
N THR A 78 3.95 -0.98 -18.62
CA THR A 78 5.30 -1.38 -19.06
C THR A 78 6.37 -1.17 -17.99
N HIS A 79 6.32 -0.06 -17.26
CA HIS A 79 7.37 0.36 -16.33
C HIS A 79 7.04 0.03 -14.88
N ALA A 80 5.77 0.11 -14.47
CA ALA A 80 5.38 -0.24 -13.11
C ALA A 80 5.76 -1.68 -12.69
N PRO A 81 5.59 -2.72 -13.55
CA PRO A 81 6.10 -4.07 -13.25
C PRO A 81 7.61 -4.11 -13.10
N TYR A 82 8.35 -3.37 -13.93
CA TYR A 82 9.80 -3.30 -13.85
C TYR A 82 10.26 -2.65 -12.53
N HIS A 83 9.67 -1.51 -12.15
CA HIS A 83 9.98 -0.85 -10.89
C HIS A 83 9.67 -1.74 -9.68
N LEU A 84 8.51 -2.41 -9.66
CA LEU A 84 8.19 -3.35 -8.60
C LEU A 84 9.18 -4.52 -8.56
N SER A 85 9.54 -5.06 -9.72
CA SER A 85 10.52 -6.14 -9.83
C SER A 85 11.86 -5.75 -9.21
N MET A 86 12.36 -4.55 -9.49
CA MET A 86 13.61 -4.03 -8.91
C MET A 86 13.54 -3.94 -7.38
N LEU A 87 12.41 -3.47 -6.82
CA LEU A 87 12.20 -3.42 -5.36
C LEU A 87 12.13 -4.81 -4.71
N LEU A 88 11.70 -5.82 -5.48
CA LEU A 88 11.53 -7.20 -5.04
C LEU A 88 12.75 -8.08 -5.39
N GLY A 89 13.89 -7.49 -5.76
CA GLY A 89 15.12 -8.22 -6.05
C GLY A 89 15.09 -8.99 -7.37
N GLY A 90 14.44 -8.42 -8.40
CA GLY A 90 14.35 -8.98 -9.74
C GLY A 90 13.25 -10.03 -9.93
N ARG A 91 12.33 -10.17 -8.96
CA ARG A 91 11.21 -11.11 -9.07
C ARG A 91 10.27 -10.71 -10.20
N ARG A 92 9.70 -11.70 -10.89
CA ARG A 92 8.78 -11.42 -11.98
C ARG A 92 7.54 -10.70 -11.43
N CYS A 93 7.26 -9.55 -12.02
CA CYS A 93 6.06 -8.77 -11.74
C CYS A 93 5.32 -8.54 -13.05
N GLU A 94 4.01 -8.45 -12.96
CA GLU A 94 3.14 -8.25 -14.11
C GLU A 94 2.00 -7.31 -13.76
N GLN A 95 1.61 -6.50 -14.72
CA GLN A 95 0.48 -5.62 -14.59
C GLN A 95 -0.82 -6.45 -14.62
N MET A 96 -1.80 -6.04 -13.81
CA MET A 96 -3.10 -6.70 -13.78
C MET A 96 -3.93 -6.28 -14.99
N PRO A 97 -4.50 -7.23 -15.76
CA PRO A 97 -5.19 -6.92 -17.00
C PRO A 97 -6.52 -6.19 -16.78
N GLY A 98 -6.96 -5.45 -17.80
CA GLY A 98 -8.32 -4.91 -17.90
C GLY A 98 -8.56 -3.71 -16.97
N GLU A 99 -9.61 -3.78 -16.16
CA GLU A 99 -10.07 -2.69 -15.28
C GLU A 99 -9.17 -2.43 -14.06
N TRP A 100 -7.95 -2.99 -14.02
CA TRP A 100 -7.05 -2.91 -12.85
C TRP A 100 -5.67 -2.36 -13.21
N LEU A 101 -5.60 -1.43 -14.16
CA LEU A 101 -4.32 -0.94 -14.73
C LEU A 101 -3.38 -0.31 -13.67
N TRP A 102 -3.92 0.20 -12.57
CA TRP A 102 -3.17 0.71 -11.41
C TRP A 102 -2.68 -0.39 -10.46
N LEU A 103 -3.01 -1.65 -10.70
CA LEU A 103 -2.51 -2.78 -9.92
C LEU A 103 -1.36 -3.48 -10.64
N THR A 104 -0.30 -3.75 -9.90
CA THR A 104 0.81 -4.60 -10.34
C THR A 104 0.94 -5.76 -9.37
N SER A 105 1.05 -6.97 -9.89
CA SER A 105 1.20 -8.17 -9.08
C SER A 105 2.62 -8.73 -9.16
N CYS A 106 3.05 -9.38 -8.08
CA CYS A 106 4.16 -10.33 -8.09
C CYS A 106 3.60 -11.69 -7.69
N PRO A 107 3.20 -12.54 -8.67
CA PRO A 107 2.51 -13.80 -8.40
C PRO A 107 3.33 -14.76 -7.54
N GLU A 108 4.64 -14.79 -7.73
CA GLU A 108 5.56 -15.66 -6.97
C GLU A 108 5.57 -15.38 -5.48
N LEU A 109 5.24 -14.15 -5.08
CA LEU A 109 5.15 -13.73 -3.69
C LEU A 109 3.70 -13.63 -3.19
N GLY A 110 2.72 -13.74 -4.08
CA GLY A 110 1.33 -13.41 -3.77
C GLY A 110 1.16 -11.95 -3.36
N LEU A 111 2.04 -11.05 -3.83
CA LEU A 111 1.95 -9.62 -3.57
C LEU A 111 1.19 -8.92 -4.70
N THR A 112 0.46 -7.88 -4.34
CA THR A 112 -0.14 -6.93 -5.27
C THR A 112 0.07 -5.53 -4.71
N VAL A 113 0.43 -4.59 -5.57
CA VAL A 113 0.60 -3.18 -5.21
C VAL A 113 -0.33 -2.31 -6.04
N GLU A 114 -0.76 -1.22 -5.44
CA GLU A 114 -1.58 -0.20 -6.08
C GLU A 114 -0.74 1.06 -6.32
N TRP A 115 -0.79 1.56 -7.54
CA TRP A 115 -0.13 2.77 -7.96
C TRP A 115 -1.09 3.96 -7.90
N ARG A 116 -0.71 5.02 -7.18
CA ARG A 116 -1.41 6.30 -7.19
C ARG A 116 -0.41 7.42 -7.40
N ARG A 117 -0.75 8.36 -8.28
CA ARG A 117 0.09 9.54 -8.59
C ARG A 117 1.54 9.18 -8.95
N GLY A 118 1.75 8.03 -9.59
CA GLY A 118 3.06 7.50 -9.98
C GLY A 118 3.83 6.74 -8.90
N PHE A 119 3.22 6.46 -7.74
CA PHE A 119 3.89 5.83 -6.60
C PHE A 119 3.13 4.61 -6.08
N ILE A 120 3.83 3.66 -5.46
CA ILE A 120 3.18 2.58 -4.71
C ILE A 120 2.51 3.17 -3.46
N ALA A 121 1.18 3.20 -3.46
CA ALA A 121 0.38 3.73 -2.35
C ALA A 121 -0.10 2.64 -1.40
N ARG A 122 -0.40 1.45 -1.93
CA ARG A 122 -0.90 0.30 -1.17
C ARG A 122 -0.13 -0.97 -1.55
N VAL A 123 0.19 -1.79 -0.56
CA VAL A 123 0.79 -3.12 -0.71
C VAL A 123 -0.14 -4.14 -0.08
N ARG A 124 -0.41 -5.25 -0.76
CA ARG A 124 -1.32 -6.30 -0.30
C ARG A 124 -0.69 -7.67 -0.55
N GLY A 125 -0.76 -8.56 0.44
CA GLY A 125 -0.33 -9.96 0.31
C GLY A 125 -0.17 -10.66 1.65
N PRO A 126 0.41 -11.87 1.70
CA PRO A 126 0.57 -12.61 2.95
C PRO A 126 1.41 -11.83 3.97
N LEU A 127 1.04 -11.87 5.26
CA LEU A 127 1.64 -11.06 6.32
C LEU A 127 3.17 -11.14 6.32
N GLU A 128 3.73 -12.34 6.38
CA GLU A 128 5.18 -12.53 6.46
C GLU A 128 5.91 -12.09 5.20
N VAL A 129 5.25 -12.24 4.04
CA VAL A 129 5.81 -11.78 2.76
C VAL A 129 5.84 -10.26 2.71
N ALA A 130 4.74 -9.60 3.08
CA ALA A 130 4.69 -8.15 3.15
C ALA A 130 5.75 -7.61 4.11
N ARG A 131 5.88 -8.18 5.32
CA ARG A 131 6.90 -7.79 6.30
C ARG A 131 8.33 -7.90 5.77
N GLY A 132 8.62 -8.95 5.01
CA GLY A 132 9.96 -9.16 4.43
C GLY A 132 10.34 -8.14 3.35
N HIS A 133 9.37 -7.49 2.70
CA HIS A 133 9.62 -6.61 1.55
C HIS A 133 9.25 -5.14 1.78
N LEU A 134 8.39 -4.83 2.75
CA LEU A 134 7.98 -3.46 3.08
C LEU A 134 9.16 -2.51 3.37
N PRO A 135 10.25 -2.90 4.07
CA PRO A 135 11.38 -2.00 4.29
C PRO A 135 12.01 -1.49 2.99
N ALA A 136 12.26 -2.40 2.03
CA ALA A 136 12.80 -2.03 0.72
C ALA A 136 11.85 -1.14 -0.07
N MET A 137 10.54 -1.39 0.01
CA MET A 137 9.53 -0.54 -0.62
C MET A 137 9.49 0.85 0.01
N LEU A 138 9.46 0.96 1.34
CA LEU A 138 9.42 2.24 2.06
C LEU A 138 10.67 3.09 1.83
N ALA A 139 11.84 2.47 1.65
CA ALA A 139 13.06 3.19 1.31
C ALA A 139 12.99 3.86 -0.08
N ALA A 140 12.08 3.42 -0.95
CA ALA A 140 12.04 3.86 -2.35
C ALA A 140 10.69 4.42 -2.81
N GLN A 141 9.63 4.27 -2.03
CA GLN A 141 8.24 4.58 -2.36
C GLN A 141 7.49 5.11 -1.12
N PRO A 142 6.61 6.10 -1.29
CA PRO A 142 5.79 6.66 -0.21
C PRO A 142 4.57 5.77 0.11
N VAL A 143 4.81 4.51 0.49
CA VAL A 143 3.74 3.54 0.81
C VAL A 143 2.92 4.01 2.01
N ARG A 144 1.60 4.09 1.86
CA ARG A 144 0.68 4.57 2.90
C ARG A 144 -0.19 3.48 3.51
N ARG A 145 -0.31 2.33 2.85
CA ARG A 145 -1.16 1.23 3.31
C ARG A 145 -0.54 -0.13 3.04
N ALA A 146 -0.59 -1.02 4.03
CA ALA A 146 -0.12 -2.40 3.94
C ALA A 146 -1.20 -3.35 4.46
N GLU A 147 -1.65 -4.28 3.61
CA GLU A 147 -2.75 -5.20 3.93
C GLU A 147 -2.31 -6.66 3.91
N ALA A 148 -2.41 -7.32 5.07
CA ALA A 148 -2.19 -8.75 5.20
C ALA A 148 -3.43 -9.54 4.71
N THR A 149 -3.30 -10.28 3.62
CA THR A 149 -4.42 -11.02 3.00
C THR A 149 -4.80 -12.30 3.72
N ASP A 150 -3.87 -12.86 4.48
CA ASP A 150 -4.00 -14.11 5.23
C ASP A 150 -4.26 -13.87 6.73
N ARG A 151 -4.65 -12.64 7.09
CA ARG A 151 -5.00 -12.25 8.46
C ARG A 151 -6.37 -11.62 8.50
N ARG A 152 -7.12 -11.92 9.56
CA ARG A 152 -8.44 -11.33 9.79
C ARG A 152 -8.63 -11.02 11.27
N PRO A 153 -9.15 -9.83 11.61
CA PRO A 153 -9.36 -9.49 13.00
C PRO A 153 -10.43 -10.42 13.59
N HIS A 154 -10.21 -10.88 14.81
CA HIS A 154 -11.13 -11.77 15.49
C HIS A 154 -12.19 -10.99 16.26
N ASP A 155 -13.43 -11.45 16.17
CA ASP A 155 -14.55 -10.96 16.98
C ASP A 155 -14.44 -11.48 18.42
N ARG A 156 -14.11 -10.58 19.35
CA ARG A 156 -13.84 -10.84 20.77
C ARG A 156 -15.16 -10.75 21.56
N PHE A 157 -15.71 -11.91 21.93
CA PHE A 157 -16.91 -12.16 22.76
C PHE A 157 -18.27 -11.68 22.23
N PRO A 158 -19.16 -12.60 21.79
CA PRO A 158 -20.60 -12.41 21.83
C PRO A 158 -21.14 -12.83 23.21
N ASP A 159 -20.95 -12.04 24.27
CA ASP A 159 -21.57 -12.42 25.55
C ASP A 159 -23.10 -12.24 25.46
N VAL A 160 -23.81 -13.34 25.72
CA VAL A 160 -25.16 -13.68 25.22
C VAL A 160 -26.26 -12.79 25.82
N ALA A 161 -25.91 -11.89 26.75
CA ALA A 161 -26.81 -10.90 27.34
C ALA A 161 -26.78 -9.52 26.65
N THR A 162 -25.75 -9.21 25.85
CA THR A 162 -25.53 -7.88 25.21
C THR A 162 -25.05 -7.97 23.75
N ALA A 163 -25.14 -9.15 23.13
CA ALA A 163 -24.33 -9.64 22.00
C ALA A 163 -24.46 -8.96 20.62
N ILE A 164 -25.26 -7.89 20.44
CA ILE A 164 -25.39 -7.24 19.12
C ILE A 164 -24.72 -5.86 19.07
N THR A 165 -24.63 -5.13 20.18
CA THR A 165 -24.22 -3.71 20.16
C THR A 165 -22.78 -3.42 20.58
N ASN A 166 -22.03 -4.41 21.08
CA ASN A 166 -20.69 -4.20 21.64
C ASN A 166 -19.63 -5.19 21.12
N ARG A 167 -19.75 -5.63 19.86
CA ARG A 167 -18.72 -6.44 19.20
C ARG A 167 -17.40 -5.67 19.17
N ARG A 168 -16.32 -6.39 19.44
CA ARG A 168 -14.97 -5.83 19.48
C ARG A 168 -14.03 -6.70 18.68
N PHE A 169 -13.21 -6.10 17.85
CA PHE A 169 -12.32 -6.79 16.93
C PHE A 169 -10.89 -6.69 17.42
N ALA A 170 -10.13 -7.77 17.43
CA ALA A 170 -8.78 -7.75 17.97
C ALA A 170 -7.82 -8.69 17.23
N TRP A 171 -6.54 -8.40 17.43
CA TRP A 171 -5.42 -9.27 17.11
C TRP A 171 -4.86 -9.88 18.40
N TYR A 172 -4.05 -10.93 18.28
CA TYR A 172 -3.42 -11.62 19.41
C TYR A 172 -1.93 -11.83 19.17
N GLN A 173 -1.14 -11.80 20.25
CA GLN A 173 0.28 -12.16 20.20
C GLN A 173 0.46 -13.65 19.93
N ARG A 174 1.54 -14.00 19.23
CA ARG A 174 1.89 -15.38 18.86
C ARG A 174 2.06 -16.30 20.06
N ARG A 175 2.55 -15.75 21.16
CA ARG A 175 2.77 -16.49 22.43
C ARG A 175 1.49 -16.78 23.23
N ILE A 176 0.35 -16.17 22.88
CA ILE A 176 -0.92 -16.45 23.56
C ILE A 176 -1.45 -17.80 23.04
N GLY A 177 -1.01 -18.89 23.66
CA GLY A 177 -1.52 -20.24 23.41
C GLY A 177 -2.98 -20.41 23.85
N GLY A 178 -3.71 -21.35 23.24
CA GLY A 178 -5.09 -21.70 23.60
C GLY A 178 -6.03 -21.83 22.40
N LEU A 179 -7.30 -21.42 22.59
CA LEU A 179 -8.39 -21.44 21.61
C LEU A 179 -8.38 -20.26 20.62
N THR A 180 -7.29 -19.48 20.58
CA THR A 180 -7.18 -18.29 19.72
C THR A 180 -7.15 -18.70 18.25
N PRO A 181 -8.00 -18.10 17.38
CA PRO A 181 -7.98 -18.42 15.96
C PRO A 181 -6.64 -18.04 15.30
N PRO A 182 -5.98 -18.96 14.56
CA PRO A 182 -4.68 -18.70 13.94
C PRO A 182 -4.62 -17.46 13.04
N LEU A 183 -5.71 -17.14 12.34
CA LEU A 183 -5.79 -15.98 11.44
C LEU A 183 -5.77 -14.62 12.14
N ALA A 184 -5.98 -14.60 13.46
CA ALA A 184 -5.94 -13.39 14.27
C ALA A 184 -4.62 -13.26 15.06
N VAL A 185 -3.72 -14.22 14.91
CA VAL A 185 -2.43 -14.24 15.57
C VAL A 185 -1.40 -13.48 14.74
N LEU A 186 -0.72 -12.54 15.37
CA LEU A 186 0.36 -11.75 14.78
C LEU A 186 1.70 -12.09 15.45
N PRO A 187 2.83 -11.93 14.73
CA PRO A 187 4.16 -11.87 15.35
C PRO A 187 4.20 -10.83 16.46
N ASP A 188 4.96 -11.12 17.52
CA ASP A 188 5.03 -10.23 18.69
C ASP A 188 5.52 -8.82 18.30
N SER A 189 6.48 -8.72 17.39
CA SER A 189 6.98 -7.42 16.89
C SER A 189 5.90 -6.59 16.19
N VAL A 190 5.09 -7.18 15.30
CA VAL A 190 3.96 -6.48 14.65
C VAL A 190 2.93 -6.06 15.71
N TYR A 191 2.67 -6.95 16.66
CA TYR A 191 1.69 -6.70 17.72
C TYR A 191 2.09 -5.52 18.60
N ASP A 192 3.37 -5.39 18.91
CA ASP A 192 3.92 -4.32 19.75
C ASP A 192 3.82 -2.94 19.07
N HIS A 193 3.65 -2.91 17.74
CA HIS A 193 3.39 -1.69 16.97
C HIS A 193 1.90 -1.34 16.82
N LEU A 194 0.98 -2.16 17.35
CA LEU A 194 -0.45 -1.82 17.28
C LEU A 194 -0.76 -0.58 18.15
N PRO A 195 -1.58 0.36 17.65
CA PRO A 195 -2.02 1.51 18.45
C PRO A 195 -2.80 1.03 19.69
N ASP A 196 -2.63 1.78 20.79
CA ASP A 196 -3.32 1.57 22.08
C ASP A 196 -3.06 0.23 22.79
N GLY A 197 -1.94 -0.45 22.49
CA GLY A 197 -1.34 -1.45 23.35
C GLY A 197 -2.27 -2.60 23.78
N LYS A 198 -2.92 -3.27 22.81
CA LYS A 198 -3.84 -4.44 22.91
C LYS A 198 -5.34 -4.12 22.80
N ALA A 199 -5.72 -2.88 22.48
CA ALA A 199 -7.13 -2.47 22.44
C ALA A 199 -7.91 -3.22 21.36
N ALA A 200 -9.15 -3.59 21.70
CA ALA A 200 -10.09 -4.19 20.75
C ALA A 200 -10.91 -3.07 20.08
N PHE A 201 -10.97 -3.10 18.76
CA PHE A 201 -11.56 -2.08 17.91
C PHE A 201 -13.08 -2.24 17.82
N ALA A 202 -13.83 -1.15 17.75
CA ALA A 202 -15.28 -1.22 17.63
C ALA A 202 -15.74 -1.75 16.26
N LYS A 203 -14.89 -1.65 15.23
CA LYS A 203 -15.17 -2.07 13.87
C LYS A 203 -14.02 -2.88 13.28
N PRO A 204 -14.29 -3.86 12.40
CA PRO A 204 -13.24 -4.68 11.80
C PRO A 204 -12.31 -3.85 10.90
N GLU A 205 -12.82 -2.85 10.18
CA GLU A 205 -12.02 -1.98 9.33
C GLU A 205 -10.97 -1.19 10.13
N TRP A 206 -11.32 -0.73 11.34
CA TRP A 206 -10.36 -0.04 12.22
C TRP A 206 -9.26 -0.97 12.72
N ALA A 207 -9.56 -2.26 12.92
CA ALA A 207 -8.55 -3.25 13.27
C ALA A 207 -7.59 -3.52 12.10
N VAL A 208 -8.09 -3.49 10.87
CA VAL A 208 -7.27 -3.62 9.66
C VAL A 208 -6.41 -2.38 9.46
N ASP A 209 -6.96 -1.17 9.62
CA ASP A 209 -6.19 0.08 9.54
C ASP A 209 -5.08 0.13 10.61
N ALA A 210 -5.38 -0.32 11.83
CA ALA A 210 -4.39 -0.46 12.90
C ALA A 210 -3.27 -1.46 12.55
N LEU A 211 -3.61 -2.61 11.94
CA LEU A 211 -2.60 -3.56 11.47
C LEU A 211 -1.74 -2.96 10.35
N SER A 212 -2.36 -2.24 9.41
CA SER A 212 -1.62 -1.52 8.35
C SER A 212 -0.63 -0.52 8.95
N ALA A 213 -1.08 0.30 9.92
CA ALA A 213 -0.21 1.25 10.61
C ALA A 213 0.95 0.55 11.34
N ALA A 214 0.67 -0.57 12.02
CA ALA A 214 1.68 -1.36 12.72
C ALA A 214 2.74 -1.95 11.79
N LEU A 215 2.33 -2.48 10.63
CA LEU A 215 3.25 -3.01 9.62
C LEU A 215 4.16 -1.93 9.03
N LEU A 216 3.60 -0.74 8.77
CA LEU A 216 4.38 0.38 8.26
C LEU A 216 5.31 0.95 9.34
N GLY A 217 4.89 0.95 10.62
CA GLY A 217 5.74 1.33 11.75
C GLY A 217 6.93 0.38 11.89
N GLU A 218 6.68 -0.92 11.99
CA GLU A 218 7.72 -1.96 12.09
C GLU A 218 8.71 -1.87 10.93
N ALA A 219 8.22 -1.68 9.71
CA ALA A 219 9.07 -1.59 8.53
C ALA A 219 9.90 -0.29 8.49
N ARG A 220 9.43 0.83 9.05
CA ARG A 220 10.23 2.07 9.17
C ARG A 220 11.34 1.90 10.18
N ASP A 221 11.06 1.32 11.34
CA ASP A 221 12.08 1.02 12.36
C ASP A 221 13.21 0.15 11.78
N ALA A 222 12.87 -0.79 10.88
CA ALA A 222 13.85 -1.63 10.18
C ALA A 222 14.67 -0.90 9.10
N VAL A 223 14.22 0.26 8.60
CA VAL A 223 14.97 1.10 7.64
C VAL A 223 15.90 2.08 8.37
N GLU A 224 15.50 2.53 9.57
CA GLU A 224 16.23 3.52 10.37
C GLU A 224 17.29 2.91 11.31
N GLY A 225 17.12 1.65 11.72
CA GLY A 225 18.05 0.89 12.57
C GLY A 225 19.19 0.22 11.81
#